data_AF-A0A436BQU4-F1
#
_entry.id   AF-A0A436BQU4-F1
#
_cell.length_a   1.000
_cell.length_b   1.000
_cell.length_c   1.000
_cell.angle_alpha   90.00
_cell.angle_beta   90.00
_cell.angle_gamma   90.00
#
_symmetry.space_group_name_H-M   'P 1'
#
loop_
_entity.id
_entity.type
_entity.pdbx_description
1 polymer ?
#
loop_
_entity_poly.entity_id
_entity_poly.type
_entity_poly.pdbx_seq_one_letter_code
_entity_poly.pdbx_strand_id
1 'polypeptide(L)'
;MRRGLGLLVLTFSTALGAGTATLVISPAHAASLLTPDTVNAAPLDAISPTYAPPDSKIDPLTTGSTFNVGAAAPSTEFTQAPAADAPSPSIVRLQVLLDRAGASPGVIDGLDGGNLRHAIAAFEVMRGLPVDGKIGLKVIAAIDADKQVIGSYVVTADDLSTVVGAIPKDYAKMAEMKYLGYARPSEAMAERFHMDEDFLKALNPGATFAEGETISVADLGSGKRGTAARLEVDKAEGQVRAYAEDGSLLAAFPATIGSEENPSPSGMHTVRAVVTNPSYTYNPKLNFKQGNNDKVLT
;
A
#
# COMPACT_ATOMS: atom_id res chain seq x y z
N MET A 1 25.49 27.07 42.06
CA MET A 1 24.86 26.57 43.31
C MET A 1 23.65 25.72 42.93
N ARG A 2 23.81 24.39 42.87
CA ARG A 2 22.70 23.44 42.68
C ARG A 2 22.16 23.03 44.07
N ARG A 3 20.89 23.31 44.33
CA ARG A 3 19.98 22.53 45.20
C ARG A 3 19.40 21.44 44.28
N GLY A 4 19.23 20.16 44.60
CA GLY A 4 18.90 19.48 45.86
C GLY A 4 17.51 18.83 45.69
N LEU A 5 17.37 17.57 46.13
CA LEU A 5 16.23 16.62 46.11
C LEU A 5 16.16 15.71 44.86
N GLY A 6 16.04 14.38 44.97
CA GLY A 6 15.92 13.51 46.14
C GLY A 6 15.85 12.06 45.67
N LEU A 7 16.66 11.21 46.32
CA LEU A 7 16.82 9.78 46.08
C LEU A 7 15.79 9.00 46.91
N LEU A 8 15.04 8.07 46.30
CA LEU A 8 14.39 6.98 47.04
C LEU A 8 15.16 5.68 46.75
N VAL A 9 15.83 5.19 47.79
CA VAL A 9 16.57 3.93 47.83
C VAL A 9 15.59 2.82 48.23
N LEU A 10 15.47 1.76 47.44
CA LEU A 10 15.05 0.45 47.95
C LEU A 10 16.30 -0.40 48.17
N THR A 11 16.53 -0.76 49.43
CA THR A 11 17.60 -1.65 49.89
C THR A 11 17.24 -3.11 49.59
N PHE A 12 18.19 -3.86 49.01
CA PHE A 12 18.22 -5.32 49.10
C PHE A 12 19.55 -5.76 49.71
N SER A 13 19.46 -6.60 50.75
CA SER A 13 20.58 -7.21 51.47
C SER A 13 21.42 -8.14 50.60
N THR A 14 22.70 -8.17 50.93
CA THR A 14 23.84 -8.79 50.24
C THR A 14 23.85 -10.32 50.20
N ALA A 15 24.29 -10.87 49.07
CA ALA A 15 25.21 -12.02 49.04
C ALA A 15 26.10 -11.96 47.78
N LEU A 16 27.37 -12.30 48.01
CA LEU A 16 28.57 -12.09 47.21
C LEU A 16 28.57 -12.82 45.85
N GLY A 17 29.00 -12.13 44.79
CA GLY A 17 29.35 -12.71 43.50
C GLY A 17 29.88 -11.63 42.55
N ALA A 18 31.19 -11.56 42.39
CA ALA A 18 31.88 -10.57 41.57
C ALA A 18 31.52 -10.68 40.08
N GLY A 19 31.14 -9.56 39.48
CA GLY A 19 30.91 -9.42 38.05
C GLY A 19 30.03 -8.21 37.76
N THR A 20 30.62 -7.04 37.56
CA THR A 20 29.89 -5.92 36.94
C THR A 20 29.65 -6.29 35.48
N ALA A 21 28.54 -6.96 35.20
CA ALA A 21 28.02 -7.06 33.85
C ALA A 21 27.51 -5.67 33.46
N THR A 22 28.33 -4.90 32.75
CA THR A 22 27.81 -3.77 31.98
C THR A 22 26.89 -4.37 30.93
N LEU A 23 25.58 -4.19 31.10
CA LEU A 23 24.62 -4.48 30.04
C LEU A 23 24.87 -3.46 28.92
N VAL A 24 25.79 -3.81 28.01
CA VAL A 24 25.85 -3.18 26.70
C VAL A 24 24.60 -3.67 25.98
N ILE A 25 23.55 -2.84 26.02
CA ILE A 25 22.43 -3.01 25.11
C ILE A 25 23.05 -2.78 23.73
N SER A 26 23.45 -3.86 23.07
CA SER A 26 23.69 -3.82 21.62
C SER A 26 22.42 -3.26 21.00
N PRO A 27 22.48 -2.38 19.98
CA PRO A 27 21.30 -1.91 19.27
C PRO A 27 20.77 -3.06 18.40
N ALA A 28 20.28 -4.11 19.05
CA ALA A 28 19.54 -5.18 18.40
C ALA A 28 18.12 -4.65 18.24
N HIS A 29 17.84 -4.13 17.05
CA HIS A 29 16.51 -4.01 16.45
C HIS A 29 15.44 -3.42 17.37
N ALA A 30 15.53 -2.12 17.65
CA ALA A 30 14.29 -1.37 17.77
C ALA A 30 13.59 -1.52 16.42
N ALA A 31 12.49 -2.28 16.37
CA ALA A 31 11.57 -2.19 15.25
C ALA A 31 11.31 -0.70 15.04
N SER A 32 11.83 -0.13 13.95
CA SER A 32 11.70 1.29 13.71
C SER A 32 10.20 1.56 13.63
N LEU A 33 9.67 2.27 14.62
CA LEU A 33 8.24 2.57 14.69
C LEU A 33 7.84 3.23 13.37
N LEU A 34 6.77 2.73 12.75
CA LEU A 34 6.19 3.35 11.57
C LEU A 34 5.54 4.67 11.99
N THR A 35 6.25 5.77 11.80
CA THR A 35 5.78 7.12 12.09
C THR A 35 6.05 8.02 10.89
N PRO A 36 5.35 9.16 10.76
CA PRO A 36 5.62 10.10 9.69
C PRO A 36 7.10 10.50 9.60
N ASP A 37 7.74 10.76 10.74
CA ASP A 37 9.15 11.16 10.79
C ASP A 37 10.09 10.05 10.35
N THR A 38 9.85 8.80 10.78
CA THR A 38 10.70 7.68 10.38
C THR A 38 10.57 7.37 8.90
N VAL A 39 9.37 7.46 8.32
CA VAL A 39 9.13 7.30 6.87
C VAL A 39 9.79 8.43 6.07
N ASN A 40 9.58 9.69 6.47
CA ASN A 40 10.13 10.85 5.78
C ASN A 40 11.67 10.87 5.79
N ALA A 41 12.30 10.39 6.86
CA ALA A 41 13.75 10.31 6.98
C ALA A 41 14.35 8.99 6.45
N ALA A 42 13.53 8.01 6.06
CA ALA A 42 13.97 6.65 5.77
C ALA A 42 14.94 6.58 4.56
N PRO A 43 16.15 6.04 4.71
CA PRO A 43 17.11 5.91 3.60
C PRO A 43 16.61 4.94 2.52
N LEU A 44 16.66 5.34 1.24
CA LEU A 44 16.24 4.49 0.12
C LEU A 44 17.27 3.38 -0.19
N ASP A 45 18.54 3.62 0.10
CA ASP A 45 19.64 2.65 -0.05
C ASP A 45 19.63 1.54 1.01
N ALA A 46 18.74 1.62 2.02
CA ALA A 46 18.48 0.53 2.95
C ALA A 46 17.57 -0.57 2.37
N ILE A 47 16.92 -0.34 1.23
CA ILE A 47 16.08 -1.35 0.58
C ILE A 47 16.96 -2.34 -0.17
N SER A 48 16.72 -3.63 0.03
CA SER A 48 17.48 -4.67 -0.67
C SER A 48 17.26 -4.59 -2.19
N PRO A 49 18.32 -4.66 -3.01
CA PRO A 49 18.18 -4.71 -4.46
C PRO A 49 17.74 -6.08 -4.97
N THR A 50 17.61 -7.09 -4.09
CA THR A 50 17.17 -8.42 -4.47
C THR A 50 15.71 -8.63 -4.10
N TYR A 51 14.95 -9.15 -5.07
CA TYR A 51 13.60 -9.63 -4.85
C TYR A 51 13.54 -11.13 -5.11
N ALA A 52 13.06 -11.88 -4.14
CA ALA A 52 12.61 -13.25 -4.37
C ALA A 52 11.08 -13.23 -4.29
N PRO A 53 10.36 -13.44 -5.42
CA PRO A 53 8.91 -13.50 -5.36
C PRO A 53 8.49 -14.67 -4.46
N PRO A 54 7.47 -14.50 -3.60
CA PRO A 54 6.82 -15.65 -2.98
C PRO A 54 6.24 -16.56 -4.07
N ASP A 55 6.26 -17.88 -3.86
CA ASP A 55 5.82 -18.88 -4.85
C ASP A 55 4.43 -18.52 -5.43
N SER A 56 4.38 -18.35 -6.75
CA SER A 56 3.27 -17.75 -7.50
C SER A 56 2.00 -18.62 -7.63
N LYS A 57 1.71 -19.47 -6.64
CA LYS A 57 0.50 -20.32 -6.62
C LYS A 57 -0.69 -19.69 -5.90
N ILE A 58 -0.69 -18.38 -5.67
CA ILE A 58 -1.82 -17.69 -5.08
C ILE A 58 -2.47 -16.80 -6.14
N ASP A 59 -3.67 -17.23 -6.55
CA ASP A 59 -4.60 -16.50 -7.37
C ASP A 59 -4.90 -15.13 -6.70
N PRO A 60 -4.81 -13.98 -7.39
CA PRO A 60 -4.98 -12.65 -6.77
C PRO A 60 -6.35 -12.40 -6.14
N LEU A 61 -7.30 -13.33 -6.29
CA LEU A 61 -8.66 -13.25 -5.76
C LEU A 61 -8.77 -13.49 -4.24
N THR A 62 -7.70 -13.83 -3.52
CA THR A 62 -7.81 -14.23 -2.10
C THR A 62 -7.09 -13.36 -1.06
N THR A 63 -6.57 -12.18 -1.39
CA THR A 63 -6.07 -11.26 -0.35
C THR A 63 -7.22 -10.48 0.32
N GLY A 64 -8.22 -11.23 0.78
CA GLY A 64 -9.14 -10.80 1.82
C GLY A 64 -8.48 -11.11 3.16
N SER A 65 -8.06 -10.05 3.85
CA SER A 65 -7.53 -10.03 5.21
C SER A 65 -8.15 -11.12 6.11
N THR A 66 -7.37 -12.16 6.43
CA THR A 66 -7.68 -13.13 7.50
C THR A 66 -6.40 -13.55 8.21
N PHE A 67 -6.07 -12.84 9.30
CA PHE A 67 -5.11 -13.31 10.29
C PHE A 67 -5.79 -14.38 11.15
N ASN A 68 -5.42 -15.64 10.98
CA ASN A 68 -5.87 -16.73 11.85
C ASN A 68 -4.81 -16.98 12.93
N VAL A 69 -5.12 -16.63 14.19
CA VAL A 69 -4.24 -16.87 15.34
C VAL A 69 -4.62 -18.19 15.99
N GLY A 70 -3.68 -19.15 16.02
CA GLY A 70 -3.87 -20.44 16.67
C GLY A 70 -2.58 -21.10 17.16
N ALA A 71 -2.29 -20.90 18.45
CA ALA A 71 -1.59 -21.74 19.44
C ALA A 71 -0.18 -22.34 19.20
N ALA A 72 0.71 -22.08 20.18
CA ALA A 72 2.09 -22.55 20.45
C ALA A 72 2.24 -24.09 20.60
N ALA A 73 3.40 -24.80 20.62
CA ALA A 73 4.88 -24.63 20.62
C ALA A 73 5.50 -26.09 20.46
N PRO A 74 6.83 -26.40 20.42
CA PRO A 74 8.00 -25.62 20.87
C PRO A 74 9.26 -25.59 19.96
N SER A 75 10.14 -24.67 20.35
CA SER A 75 11.54 -24.36 20.00
C SER A 75 12.40 -25.36 19.19
N THR A 76 12.97 -24.86 18.09
CA THR A 76 14.39 -25.04 17.73
C THR A 76 14.91 -23.76 17.09
N GLU A 77 16.02 -23.24 17.61
CA GLU A 77 16.71 -22.06 17.08
C GLU A 77 17.34 -22.38 15.73
N PHE A 78 16.86 -21.75 14.66
CA PHE A 78 17.62 -21.51 13.45
C PHE A 78 17.29 -20.11 12.92
N THR A 79 18.34 -19.38 12.57
CA THR A 79 18.44 -17.98 12.12
C THR A 79 17.21 -17.48 11.35
N GLN A 80 16.50 -16.52 11.96
CA GLN A 80 15.36 -15.83 11.34
C GLN A 80 15.87 -14.92 10.21
N ALA A 81 15.50 -15.23 8.96
CA ALA A 81 15.51 -14.26 7.88
C ALA A 81 14.68 -13.03 8.28
N PRO A 82 15.01 -11.80 7.83
CA PRO A 82 14.21 -10.62 8.18
C PRO A 82 12.75 -10.89 7.81
N ALA A 83 11.82 -10.56 8.72
CA ALA A 83 10.41 -10.75 8.49
C ALA A 83 9.97 -9.98 7.23
N ALA A 84 9.69 -10.71 6.15
CA ALA A 84 9.23 -10.15 4.88
C ALA A 84 7.81 -9.56 4.97
N ASP A 85 7.15 -9.67 6.13
CA ASP A 85 5.73 -9.33 6.33
C ASP A 85 5.51 -8.00 7.07
N ALA A 86 6.55 -7.35 7.58
CA ALA A 86 6.41 -6.09 8.30
C ALA A 86 6.65 -4.88 7.37
N PRO A 87 5.77 -3.86 7.37
CA PRO A 87 5.98 -2.65 6.59
C PRO A 87 7.30 -1.96 6.93
N SER A 88 8.03 -1.54 5.89
CA SER A 88 9.31 -0.83 6.00
C SER A 88 9.15 0.66 5.71
N PRO A 89 9.63 1.57 6.59
CA PRO A 89 9.59 3.00 6.33
C PRO A 89 10.23 3.41 4.99
N SER A 90 11.34 2.77 4.61
CA SER A 90 12.01 3.05 3.34
C SER A 90 11.15 2.64 2.14
N ILE A 91 10.45 1.51 2.25
CA ILE A 91 9.56 1.03 1.18
C ILE A 91 8.35 1.94 1.04
N VAL A 92 7.73 2.37 2.16
CA VAL A 92 6.65 3.36 2.12
C VAL A 92 7.12 4.63 1.41
N ARG A 93 8.30 5.14 1.78
CA ARG A 93 8.88 6.33 1.13
C ARG A 93 9.04 6.12 -0.37
N LEU A 94 9.59 4.97 -0.79
CA LEU A 94 9.74 4.65 -2.22
C LEU A 94 8.40 4.58 -2.95
N GLN A 95 7.40 3.89 -2.38
CA GLN A 95 6.07 3.72 -2.96
C GLN A 95 5.40 5.08 -3.24
N VAL A 96 5.44 6.01 -2.28
CA VAL A 96 4.89 7.37 -2.47
C VAL A 96 5.64 8.13 -3.58
N LEU A 97 6.97 8.02 -3.62
CA LEU A 97 7.78 8.71 -4.62
C LEU A 97 7.54 8.17 -6.04
N LEU A 98 7.35 6.86 -6.18
CA LEU A 98 7.01 6.20 -7.44
C LEU A 98 5.61 6.61 -7.91
N ASP A 99 4.63 6.62 -7.00
CA ASP A 99 3.26 7.08 -7.29
C ASP A 99 3.24 8.52 -7.81
N ARG A 100 3.94 9.44 -7.13
CA ARG A 100 4.17 10.83 -7.58
C ARG A 100 4.78 10.92 -8.98
N ALA A 101 5.65 9.99 -9.33
CA ALA A 101 6.32 9.95 -10.63
C ALA A 101 5.44 9.39 -11.75
N GLY A 102 4.24 8.86 -11.43
CA GLY A 102 3.33 8.20 -12.36
C GLY A 102 3.59 6.70 -12.52
N ALA A 103 4.54 6.13 -11.77
CA ALA A 103 4.80 4.69 -11.73
C ALA A 103 4.15 4.11 -10.47
N SER A 104 2.85 3.86 -10.50
CA SER A 104 2.11 3.52 -9.29
C SER A 104 2.46 2.10 -8.79
N PRO A 105 2.74 1.92 -7.49
CA PRO A 105 2.84 0.61 -6.86
C PRO A 105 1.44 -0.01 -6.60
N GLY A 106 0.37 0.68 -6.98
CA GLY A 106 -1.00 0.34 -6.58
C GLY A 106 -1.26 0.84 -5.17
N VAL A 107 -1.09 -0.02 -4.19
CA VAL A 107 -1.32 0.31 -2.77
C VAL A 107 -0.01 0.66 -2.07
N ILE A 108 -0.05 1.68 -1.21
CA ILE A 108 1.03 2.04 -0.30
C ILE A 108 0.81 1.29 1.01
N ASP A 109 1.62 0.25 1.23
CA ASP A 109 1.55 -0.68 2.36
C ASP A 109 2.90 -0.88 3.07
N GLY A 110 3.98 -0.33 2.51
CA GLY A 110 5.35 -0.51 3.00
C GLY A 110 5.95 -1.89 2.75
N LEU A 111 5.33 -2.73 1.91
CA LEU A 111 5.77 -4.09 1.63
C LEU A 111 6.54 -4.20 0.31
N ASP A 112 7.50 -5.12 0.29
CA ASP A 112 8.29 -5.41 -0.89
C ASP A 112 7.57 -6.43 -1.79
N GLY A 113 6.57 -5.97 -2.54
CA GLY A 113 5.71 -6.81 -3.37
C GLY A 113 6.02 -6.77 -4.87
N GLY A 114 5.38 -7.66 -5.64
CA GLY A 114 5.50 -7.70 -7.10
C GLY A 114 5.11 -6.36 -7.76
N ASN A 115 4.04 -5.72 -7.30
CA ASN A 115 3.63 -4.41 -7.82
C ASN A 115 4.69 -3.32 -7.60
N LEU A 116 5.43 -3.37 -6.49
CA LEU A 116 6.56 -2.46 -6.28
C LEU A 116 7.65 -2.68 -7.34
N ARG A 117 7.92 -3.94 -7.71
CA ARG A 117 8.89 -4.26 -8.77
C ARG A 117 8.44 -3.77 -10.14
N HIS A 118 7.17 -3.97 -10.47
CA HIS A 118 6.61 -3.44 -11.72
C HIS A 118 6.61 -1.90 -11.75
N ALA A 119 6.40 -1.23 -10.61
CA ALA A 119 6.50 0.22 -10.49
C ALA A 119 7.94 0.72 -10.68
N ILE A 120 8.93 0.05 -10.08
CA ILE A 120 10.36 0.38 -10.30
C ILE A 120 10.71 0.21 -11.78
N ALA A 121 10.34 -0.91 -12.40
CA ALA A 121 10.60 -1.17 -13.82
C ALA A 121 9.95 -0.11 -14.73
N ALA A 122 8.72 0.30 -14.44
CA ALA A 122 8.06 1.38 -15.17
C ALA A 122 8.79 2.72 -15.00
N PHE A 123 9.24 3.04 -13.78
CA PHE A 123 10.03 4.25 -13.52
C PHE A 123 11.36 4.23 -14.27
N GLU A 124 12.03 3.08 -14.33
CA GLU A 124 13.26 2.90 -15.12
C GLU A 124 13.01 3.21 -16.60
N VAL A 125 11.93 2.70 -17.18
CA VAL A 125 11.50 3.04 -18.56
C VAL A 125 11.28 4.55 -18.70
N MET A 126 10.54 5.18 -17.78
CA MET A 126 10.25 6.62 -17.81
C MET A 126 11.52 7.48 -17.74
N ARG A 127 12.59 6.97 -17.13
CA ARG A 127 13.87 7.67 -16.95
C ARG A 127 14.94 7.24 -17.95
N GLY A 128 14.65 6.29 -18.85
CA GLY A 128 15.63 5.74 -19.78
C GLY A 128 16.77 4.99 -19.09
N LEU A 129 16.48 4.36 -17.95
CA LEU A 129 17.43 3.54 -17.18
C LEU A 129 17.37 2.08 -17.66
N PRO A 130 18.41 1.26 -17.35
CA PRO A 130 18.31 -0.19 -17.50
C PRO A 130 17.12 -0.71 -16.70
N VAL A 131 16.28 -1.54 -17.34
CA VAL A 131 15.08 -2.09 -16.72
C VAL A 131 15.43 -3.40 -16.05
N ASP A 132 15.60 -3.39 -14.73
CA ASP A 132 15.84 -4.60 -13.93
C ASP A 132 14.88 -4.73 -12.75
N GLY A 133 14.02 -3.73 -12.51
CA GLY A 133 13.01 -3.72 -11.46
C GLY A 133 13.59 -3.62 -10.05
N LYS A 134 14.87 -3.25 -9.91
CA LYS A 134 15.56 -3.18 -8.62
C LYS A 134 15.78 -1.73 -8.23
N ILE A 135 15.76 -1.48 -6.92
CA ILE A 135 16.15 -0.17 -6.41
C ILE A 135 17.69 -0.04 -6.36
N GLY A 136 18.28 0.15 -7.54
CA GLY A 136 19.70 0.46 -7.68
C GLY A 136 20.01 1.94 -7.42
N LEU A 137 21.30 2.26 -7.26
CA LEU A 137 21.79 3.64 -7.10
C LEU A 137 21.31 4.59 -8.20
N LYS A 138 21.09 4.10 -9.42
CA LYS A 138 20.56 4.90 -10.53
C LYS A 138 19.11 5.32 -10.32
N VAL A 139 18.26 4.42 -9.81
CA VAL A 139 16.86 4.73 -9.46
C VAL A 139 16.82 5.73 -8.32
N ILE A 140 17.62 5.51 -7.27
CA ILE A 140 17.73 6.41 -6.11
C ILE A 140 18.19 7.81 -6.54
N ALA A 141 19.18 7.90 -7.44
CA ALA A 141 19.66 9.19 -7.95
C ALA A 141 18.66 9.90 -8.87
N ALA A 142 17.77 9.16 -9.55
CA ALA A 142 16.80 9.70 -10.49
C ALA A 142 15.44 10.06 -9.87
N ILE A 143 15.12 9.52 -8.69
CA ILE A 143 13.85 9.76 -8.01
C ILE A 143 13.92 11.03 -7.14
N ASP A 144 12.90 11.88 -7.22
CA ASP A 144 12.85 13.15 -6.48
C ASP A 144 12.55 12.91 -5.00
N ALA A 145 13.60 12.61 -4.22
CA ALA A 145 13.48 12.23 -2.82
C ALA A 145 13.49 13.40 -1.82
N ASP A 146 13.64 14.65 -2.30
CA ASP A 146 13.89 15.83 -1.45
C ASP A 146 12.64 16.37 -0.72
N LYS A 147 11.48 15.74 -0.95
CA LYS A 147 10.20 16.17 -0.40
C LYS A 147 9.67 15.17 0.62
N GLN A 148 8.98 15.71 1.63
CA GLN A 148 8.13 14.96 2.54
C GLN A 148 7.19 14.04 1.76
N VAL A 149 7.01 12.80 2.22
CA VAL A 149 6.15 11.76 1.61
C VAL A 149 4.96 11.39 2.48
N ILE A 150 5.04 11.65 3.79
CA ILE A 150 3.90 11.53 4.72
C ILE A 150 3.62 12.92 5.27
N GLY A 151 2.43 13.45 4.99
CA GLY A 151 1.95 14.76 5.42
C GLY A 151 0.77 14.69 6.37
N SER A 152 0.37 15.85 6.91
CA SER A 152 -0.84 15.97 7.72
C SER A 152 -2.04 16.36 6.87
N TYR A 153 -3.19 15.76 7.15
CA TYR A 153 -4.46 16.04 6.48
C TYR A 153 -5.58 16.19 7.51
N VAL A 154 -6.46 17.17 7.32
CA VAL A 154 -7.67 17.35 8.15
C VAL A 154 -8.83 16.69 7.43
N VAL A 155 -9.43 15.68 8.05
CA VAL A 155 -10.61 14.99 7.51
C VAL A 155 -11.76 16.00 7.38
N THR A 156 -12.39 16.05 6.22
CA THR A 156 -13.48 16.99 5.93
C THR A 156 -14.84 16.31 5.90
N ALA A 157 -15.94 17.09 5.91
CA ALA A 157 -17.27 16.52 5.71
C ALA A 157 -17.43 15.85 4.32
N ASP A 158 -16.76 16.37 3.29
CA ASP A 158 -16.83 15.84 1.92
C ASP A 158 -16.21 14.44 1.83
N ASP A 159 -15.09 14.25 2.54
CA ASP A 159 -14.41 12.96 2.69
C ASP A 159 -15.33 11.87 3.25
N LEU A 160 -16.25 12.25 4.14
CA LEU A 160 -17.20 11.33 4.79
C LEU A 160 -18.51 11.19 4.03
N SER A 161 -18.78 12.05 3.04
CA SER A 161 -20.05 12.08 2.30
C SER A 161 -20.32 10.81 1.48
N THR A 162 -19.26 10.05 1.18
CA THR A 162 -19.27 8.81 0.42
C THR A 162 -19.32 7.55 1.30
N VAL A 163 -19.31 7.71 2.64
CA VAL A 163 -19.37 6.60 3.58
C VAL A 163 -20.83 6.17 3.77
N VAL A 164 -21.13 4.92 3.41
CA VAL A 164 -22.50 4.37 3.41
C VAL A 164 -22.73 3.31 4.49
N GLY A 165 -21.69 2.97 5.26
CA GLY A 165 -21.75 1.88 6.23
C GLY A 165 -21.64 0.50 5.58
N ALA A 166 -21.93 -0.55 6.34
CA ALA A 166 -21.71 -1.93 5.90
C ALA A 166 -22.39 -2.24 4.55
N ILE A 167 -21.58 -2.65 3.56
CA ILE A 167 -22.04 -3.04 2.23
C ILE A 167 -22.44 -4.53 2.27
N PRO A 168 -23.69 -4.89 1.92
CA PRO A 168 -24.13 -6.28 1.89
C PRO A 168 -23.32 -7.10 0.89
N LYS A 169 -23.07 -8.39 1.14
CA LYS A 169 -22.44 -9.29 0.14
C LYS A 169 -23.39 -9.76 -0.96
N ASP A 170 -24.69 -9.72 -0.70
CA ASP A 170 -25.74 -10.15 -1.61
C ASP A 170 -26.03 -9.05 -2.64
N TYR A 171 -25.95 -9.40 -3.93
CA TYR A 171 -26.09 -8.44 -5.02
C TYR A 171 -27.50 -7.86 -5.14
N ALA A 172 -28.54 -8.60 -4.78
CA ALA A 172 -29.90 -8.06 -4.79
C ALA A 172 -30.04 -6.96 -3.74
N LYS A 173 -29.43 -7.15 -2.56
CA LYS A 173 -29.38 -6.12 -1.53
C LYS A 173 -28.48 -4.94 -1.91
N MET A 174 -27.34 -5.19 -2.55
CA MET A 174 -26.49 -4.10 -3.07
C MET A 174 -27.24 -3.24 -4.09
N ALA A 175 -28.05 -3.84 -4.96
CA ALA A 175 -28.83 -3.13 -5.98
C ALA A 175 -29.95 -2.24 -5.40
N GLU A 176 -30.38 -2.49 -4.16
CA GLU A 176 -31.32 -1.61 -3.46
C GLU A 176 -30.64 -0.36 -2.86
N MET A 177 -29.30 -0.34 -2.79
CA MET A 177 -28.55 0.81 -2.28
C MET A 177 -28.53 1.94 -3.32
N LYS A 178 -28.59 3.19 -2.84
CA LYS A 178 -28.54 4.37 -3.72
C LYS A 178 -27.25 4.43 -4.55
N TYR A 179 -26.13 4.04 -3.95
CA TYR A 179 -24.83 3.85 -4.58
C TYR A 179 -23.95 2.98 -3.66
N LEU A 180 -22.91 2.37 -4.22
CA LEU A 180 -21.89 1.66 -3.46
C LEU A 180 -20.76 2.65 -3.13
N GLY A 181 -20.78 3.18 -1.93
CA GLY A 181 -19.72 4.03 -1.39
C GLY A 181 -18.69 3.23 -0.60
N TYR A 182 -18.08 3.85 0.41
CA TYR A 182 -17.17 3.17 1.34
C TYR A 182 -17.90 2.68 2.58
N ALA A 183 -17.46 1.57 3.15
CA ALA A 183 -18.08 1.02 4.34
C ALA A 183 -17.73 1.80 5.61
N ARG A 184 -16.60 2.51 5.62
CA ARG A 184 -16.09 3.23 6.78
C ARG A 184 -15.20 4.43 6.40
N PRO A 185 -15.04 5.43 7.29
CA PRO A 185 -14.18 6.59 7.05
C PRO A 185 -12.72 6.24 6.74
N SER A 186 -12.15 5.26 7.43
CA SER A 186 -10.76 4.83 7.21
C SER A 186 -10.55 4.26 5.80
N GLU A 187 -11.51 3.50 5.27
CA GLU A 187 -11.48 2.97 3.90
C GLU A 187 -11.55 4.11 2.88
N ALA A 188 -12.44 5.09 3.08
CA ALA A 188 -12.52 6.26 2.21
C ALA A 188 -11.20 7.05 2.17
N MET A 189 -10.52 7.18 3.33
CA MET A 189 -9.22 7.85 3.43
C MET A 189 -8.09 7.02 2.82
N ALA A 190 -8.09 5.72 3.05
CA ALA A 190 -7.11 4.80 2.46
C ALA A 190 -7.14 4.89 0.93
N GLU A 191 -8.33 4.78 0.34
CA GLU A 191 -8.55 4.89 -1.11
C GLU A 191 -8.14 6.26 -1.66
N ARG A 192 -8.53 7.35 -0.98
CA ARG A 192 -8.19 8.73 -1.39
C ARG A 192 -6.67 8.97 -1.46
N PHE A 193 -5.91 8.36 -0.56
CA PHE A 193 -4.46 8.55 -0.45
C PHE A 193 -3.65 7.37 -0.99
N HIS A 194 -4.29 6.43 -1.70
CA HIS A 194 -3.67 5.24 -2.29
C HIS A 194 -2.96 4.34 -1.24
N MET A 195 -3.46 4.31 -0.01
CA MET A 195 -2.87 3.57 1.10
C MET A 195 -3.65 2.29 1.37
N ASP A 196 -2.97 1.29 1.91
CA ASP A 196 -3.65 0.15 2.54
C ASP A 196 -4.39 0.65 3.79
N GLU A 197 -5.59 0.14 4.05
CA GLU A 197 -6.44 0.63 5.15
C GLU A 197 -5.84 0.29 6.52
N ASP A 198 -5.25 -0.89 6.67
CA ASP A 198 -4.64 -1.32 7.93
C ASP A 198 -3.30 -0.60 8.15
N PHE A 199 -2.54 -0.34 7.08
CA PHE A 199 -1.37 0.52 7.12
C PHE A 199 -1.73 1.96 7.53
N LEU A 200 -2.78 2.55 6.95
CA LEU A 200 -3.24 3.89 7.30
C LEU A 200 -3.61 3.98 8.79
N LYS A 201 -4.29 2.96 9.34
CA LYS A 201 -4.59 2.88 10.78
C LYS A 201 -3.34 2.70 11.63
N ALA A 202 -2.39 1.88 11.18
CA ALA A 202 -1.14 1.68 11.90
C ALA A 202 -0.30 2.97 11.97
N LEU A 203 -0.32 3.78 10.91
CA LEU A 203 0.31 5.10 10.86
C LEU A 203 -0.39 6.13 11.76
N ASN A 204 -1.68 5.93 12.06
CA ASN A 204 -2.53 6.82 12.84
C ASN A 204 -3.10 6.12 14.09
N PRO A 205 -2.24 5.71 15.04
CA PRO A 205 -2.69 4.96 16.19
C PRO A 205 -3.70 5.75 17.02
N GLY A 206 -4.90 5.17 17.19
CA GLY A 206 -5.99 5.77 17.96
C GLY A 206 -6.85 6.77 17.20
N ALA A 207 -6.59 7.01 15.91
CA ALA A 207 -7.42 7.90 15.10
C ALA A 207 -8.81 7.32 14.88
N THR A 208 -9.82 8.19 14.94
CA THR A 208 -11.23 7.83 14.66
C THR A 208 -11.64 8.14 13.23
N PHE A 209 -10.82 8.91 12.51
CA PHE A 209 -11.09 9.43 11.16
C PHE A 209 -12.37 10.28 11.11
N ALA A 210 -12.64 11.02 12.19
CA ALA A 210 -13.80 11.91 12.28
C ALA A 210 -13.54 13.26 11.58
N GLU A 211 -14.61 13.95 11.17
CA GLU A 211 -14.50 15.30 10.61
C GLU A 211 -13.73 16.24 11.57
N GLY A 212 -12.79 17.01 11.02
CA GLY A 212 -11.91 17.90 11.76
C GLY A 212 -10.70 17.23 12.40
N GLU A 213 -10.64 15.89 12.43
CA GLU A 213 -9.48 15.16 12.93
C GLU A 213 -8.29 15.31 11.98
N THR A 214 -7.10 15.54 12.53
CA THR A 214 -5.86 15.57 11.76
C THR A 214 -5.21 14.19 11.76
N ILE A 215 -4.99 13.64 10.57
CA ILE A 215 -4.34 12.35 10.34
C ILE A 215 -3.08 12.52 9.50
N SER A 216 -2.20 11.54 9.56
CA SER A 216 -1.01 11.40 8.74
C SER A 216 -1.33 10.51 7.53
N VAL A 217 -1.04 11.00 6.33
CA VAL A 217 -1.37 10.31 5.07
C VAL A 217 -0.22 10.44 4.08
N ALA A 218 -0.22 9.59 3.06
CA ALA A 218 0.66 9.77 1.91
C ALA A 218 0.41 11.14 1.26
N ASP A 219 1.48 11.92 1.12
CA ASP A 219 1.46 13.14 0.34
C ASP A 219 1.71 12.76 -1.13
N LEU A 220 0.65 12.70 -1.94
CA LEU A 220 0.73 12.32 -3.36
C LEU A 220 1.25 13.45 -4.26
N GLY A 221 1.57 14.63 -3.70
CA GLY A 221 1.99 15.80 -4.46
C GLY A 221 0.93 16.26 -5.46
N SER A 222 1.38 16.84 -6.59
CA SER A 222 0.47 17.23 -7.69
C SER A 222 0.10 16.08 -8.63
N GLY A 223 0.72 14.91 -8.43
CA GLY A 223 0.66 13.77 -9.34
C GLY A 223 1.27 14.06 -10.72
N LYS A 224 1.62 13.00 -11.45
CA LYS A 224 2.01 13.13 -12.86
C LYS A 224 0.77 13.43 -13.70
N ARG A 225 0.81 14.51 -14.50
CA ARG A 225 -0.25 14.88 -15.46
C ARG A 225 0.30 14.85 -16.88
N GLY A 226 -0.56 14.51 -17.84
CA GLY A 226 -0.22 14.48 -19.26
C GLY A 226 -1.39 14.02 -20.12
N THR A 227 -1.26 14.19 -21.44
CA THR A 227 -2.23 13.70 -22.42
C THR A 227 -1.75 12.37 -22.99
N ALA A 228 -2.48 11.29 -22.70
CA ALA A 228 -2.19 9.98 -23.27
C ALA A 228 -2.72 9.89 -24.70
N ALA A 229 -1.86 9.50 -25.64
CA ALA A 229 -2.22 9.18 -27.01
C ALA A 229 -2.58 7.69 -27.18
N ARG A 230 -2.02 6.82 -26.32
CA ARG A 230 -2.25 5.38 -26.34
C ARG A 230 -2.28 4.81 -24.93
N LEU A 231 -3.22 3.88 -24.70
CA LEU A 231 -3.22 3.03 -23.52
C LEU A 231 -2.86 1.61 -23.94
N GLU A 232 -2.05 0.96 -23.12
CA GLU A 232 -1.69 -0.45 -23.26
C GLU A 232 -2.15 -1.19 -22.02
N VAL A 233 -2.87 -2.29 -22.22
CA VAL A 233 -3.33 -3.17 -21.15
C VAL A 233 -2.54 -4.46 -21.29
N ASP A 234 -1.52 -4.61 -20.45
CA ASP A 234 -0.60 -5.74 -20.47
C ASP A 234 -1.10 -6.82 -19.51
N LYS A 235 -1.68 -7.89 -20.08
CA LYS A 235 -2.21 -9.02 -19.31
C LYS A 235 -1.10 -9.83 -18.62
N ALA A 236 0.08 -9.91 -19.22
CA ALA A 236 1.17 -10.72 -18.68
C ALA A 236 1.78 -10.04 -17.45
N GLU A 237 1.95 -8.73 -17.52
CA GLU A 237 2.51 -7.92 -16.42
C GLU A 237 1.43 -7.41 -15.44
N GLY A 238 0.15 -7.59 -15.75
CA GLY A 238 -0.95 -7.08 -14.92
C GLY A 238 -0.91 -5.56 -14.79
N GLN A 239 -0.70 -4.84 -15.90
CA GLN A 239 -0.55 -3.38 -15.89
C GLN A 239 -1.38 -2.67 -16.96
N VAL A 240 -1.79 -1.44 -16.65
CA VAL A 240 -2.23 -0.44 -17.63
C VAL A 240 -1.16 0.64 -17.73
N ARG A 241 -0.67 0.87 -18.96
CA ARG A 241 0.37 1.86 -19.27
C ARG A 241 -0.18 2.93 -20.20
N ALA A 242 0.09 4.20 -19.88
CA ALA A 242 -0.32 5.34 -20.67
C ALA A 242 0.90 5.96 -21.37
N TYR A 243 0.81 6.12 -22.68
CA TYR A 243 1.89 6.67 -23.51
C TYR A 243 1.48 7.99 -24.15
N ALA A 244 2.43 8.92 -24.25
CA ALA A 244 2.26 10.17 -24.99
C ALA A 244 2.39 9.93 -26.51
N GLU A 245 2.17 10.99 -27.30
CA GLU A 245 2.25 10.93 -28.77
C GLU A 245 3.66 10.57 -29.27
N ASP A 246 4.70 11.01 -28.56
CA ASP A 246 6.10 10.68 -28.87
C ASP A 246 6.53 9.27 -28.43
N GLY A 247 5.60 8.49 -27.87
CA GLY A 247 5.86 7.14 -27.35
C GLY A 247 6.46 7.10 -25.95
N SER A 248 6.65 8.24 -25.28
CA SER A 248 7.10 8.26 -23.89
C SER A 248 6.05 7.67 -22.94
N LEU A 249 6.50 6.89 -21.96
CA LEU A 249 5.64 6.36 -20.91
C LEU A 249 5.30 7.49 -19.92
N LEU A 250 4.02 7.80 -19.79
CA LEU A 250 3.50 8.85 -18.91
C LEU A 250 3.13 8.31 -17.54
N ALA A 251 2.48 7.14 -17.51
CA ALA A 251 2.04 6.49 -16.29
C ALA A 251 1.94 4.97 -16.45
N ALA A 252 2.09 4.25 -15.36
CA ALA A 252 1.87 2.81 -15.28
C ALA A 252 1.14 2.50 -13.96
N PHE A 253 0.10 1.69 -14.04
CA PHE A 253 -0.72 1.28 -12.91
C PHE A 253 -0.86 -0.24 -12.91
N PRO A 254 -0.78 -0.92 -11.76
CA PRO A 254 -1.19 -2.31 -11.68
C PRO A 254 -2.69 -2.43 -11.99
N ALA A 255 -3.08 -3.57 -12.56
CA ALA A 255 -4.45 -3.84 -12.95
C ALA A 255 -4.77 -5.33 -12.88
N THR A 256 -5.94 -5.64 -12.32
CA THR A 256 -6.52 -6.97 -12.41
C THR A 256 -7.22 -7.12 -13.76
N ILE A 257 -6.70 -8.00 -14.61
CA ILE A 257 -7.18 -8.22 -15.97
C ILE A 257 -7.83 -9.61 -16.03
N GLY A 258 -8.93 -9.74 -16.78
CA GLY A 258 -9.83 -10.90 -16.74
C GLY A 258 -9.12 -12.26 -16.83
N SER A 259 -9.61 -13.21 -16.04
CA SER A 259 -9.07 -14.56 -15.90
C SER A 259 -9.22 -15.39 -17.19
N GLU A 260 -8.77 -16.64 -17.17
CA GLU A 260 -9.06 -17.58 -18.27
C GLU A 260 -10.56 -17.90 -18.36
N GLU A 261 -11.24 -17.98 -17.21
CA GLU A 261 -12.68 -18.25 -17.14
C GLU A 261 -13.53 -17.06 -17.58
N ASN A 262 -13.06 -15.83 -17.33
CA ASN A 262 -13.72 -14.58 -17.72
C ASN A 262 -12.73 -13.63 -18.42
N PRO A 263 -12.35 -13.93 -19.68
CA PRO A 263 -11.26 -13.22 -20.34
C PRO A 263 -11.66 -11.80 -20.75
N SER A 264 -10.75 -10.85 -20.48
CA SER A 264 -10.83 -9.54 -21.11
C SER A 264 -10.57 -9.65 -22.62
N PRO A 265 -11.28 -8.86 -23.45
CA PRO A 265 -11.05 -8.87 -24.90
C PRO A 265 -9.62 -8.43 -25.23
N SER A 266 -9.06 -9.01 -26.30
CA SER A 266 -7.72 -8.68 -26.82
C SER A 266 -7.82 -7.96 -28.15
N GLY A 267 -6.86 -7.08 -28.44
CA GLY A 267 -6.76 -6.36 -29.70
C GLY A 267 -6.72 -4.85 -29.52
N MET A 268 -6.88 -4.12 -30.63
CA MET A 268 -6.90 -2.67 -30.63
C MET A 268 -8.34 -2.17 -30.42
N HIS A 269 -8.51 -1.31 -29.43
CA HIS A 269 -9.79 -0.71 -29.08
C HIS A 269 -9.67 0.82 -29.04
N THR A 270 -10.79 1.50 -29.30
CA THR A 270 -10.88 2.96 -29.16
C THR A 270 -11.64 3.30 -27.90
N VAL A 271 -11.06 4.16 -27.05
CA VAL A 271 -11.77 4.74 -25.91
C VAL A 271 -12.90 5.63 -26.45
N ARG A 272 -14.16 5.23 -26.22
CA ARG A 272 -15.34 5.95 -26.72
C ARG A 272 -15.93 6.93 -25.71
N ALA A 273 -15.82 6.63 -24.42
CA ALA A 273 -16.38 7.42 -23.34
C ALA A 273 -15.61 7.16 -22.05
N VAL A 274 -15.63 8.16 -21.16
CA VAL A 274 -15.20 8.05 -19.76
C VAL A 274 -16.40 8.43 -18.90
N VAL A 275 -16.81 7.54 -18.00
CA VAL A 275 -17.98 7.74 -17.13
C VAL A 275 -17.51 7.68 -15.69
N THR A 276 -17.61 8.80 -14.98
CA THR A 276 -17.34 8.87 -13.55
C THR A 276 -18.56 8.36 -12.77
N ASN A 277 -18.33 7.51 -11.77
CA ASN A 277 -19.38 6.84 -10.99
C ASN A 277 -20.40 6.09 -11.87
N PRO A 278 -19.94 5.13 -12.69
CA PRO A 278 -20.82 4.41 -13.60
C PRO A 278 -21.83 3.54 -12.83
N SER A 279 -23.02 3.38 -13.40
CA SER A 279 -23.98 2.36 -12.93
C SER A 279 -23.47 0.97 -13.32
N TYR A 280 -23.53 0.01 -12.40
CA TYR A 280 -23.15 -1.37 -12.66
C TYR A 280 -24.38 -2.27 -12.76
N THR A 281 -24.45 -3.08 -13.81
CA THR A 281 -25.54 -4.04 -14.01
C THR A 281 -25.00 -5.45 -13.83
N TYR A 282 -25.55 -6.18 -12.84
CA TYR A 282 -25.29 -7.60 -12.71
C TYR A 282 -26.24 -8.39 -13.62
N ASN A 283 -25.67 -9.23 -14.48
CA ASN A 283 -26.43 -10.13 -15.35
C ASN A 283 -25.96 -11.59 -15.16
N PRO A 284 -26.76 -12.46 -14.51
CA PRO A 284 -26.38 -13.84 -14.22
C PRO A 284 -26.20 -14.71 -15.47
N LYS A 285 -26.66 -14.26 -16.64
CA LYS A 285 -26.50 -14.97 -17.92
C LYS A 285 -25.17 -14.66 -18.62
N LEU A 286 -24.52 -13.56 -18.25
CA LEU A 286 -23.28 -13.09 -18.89
C LEU A 286 -22.07 -13.25 -17.98
N ASN A 287 -22.24 -13.02 -16.68
CA ASN A 287 -21.16 -13.02 -15.71
C ASN A 287 -21.08 -14.41 -15.04
N PHE A 288 -21.75 -14.54 -13.90
CA PHE A 288 -21.87 -15.77 -13.14
C PHE A 288 -23.14 -15.69 -12.28
N LYS A 289 -23.62 -16.83 -11.77
CA LYS A 289 -24.80 -16.89 -10.90
C LYS A 289 -24.39 -16.79 -9.42
N GLN A 290 -24.68 -15.67 -8.76
CA GLN A 290 -24.53 -15.53 -7.31
C GLN A 290 -25.71 -16.19 -6.58
N GLY A 291 -25.44 -17.28 -5.86
CA GLY A 291 -26.45 -18.04 -5.13
C GLY A 291 -27.59 -18.50 -6.06
N ASN A 292 -28.83 -18.16 -5.69
CA ASN A 292 -30.01 -18.50 -6.50
C ASN A 292 -30.47 -17.38 -7.44
N ASN A 293 -29.73 -16.27 -7.53
CA ASN A 293 -30.16 -15.08 -8.28
C ASN A 293 -30.10 -15.30 -9.80
N ASP A 294 -31.27 -15.29 -10.44
CA ASP A 294 -31.48 -15.46 -11.88
C ASP A 294 -31.92 -14.16 -12.59
N LYS A 295 -32.00 -13.04 -11.87
CA LYS A 295 -32.48 -11.75 -12.37
C LYS A 295 -31.34 -10.80 -12.69
N VAL A 296 -31.59 -9.94 -13.67
CA VAL A 296 -30.74 -8.77 -13.93
C VAL A 296 -31.00 -7.74 -12.83
N LEU A 297 -29.92 -7.22 -12.25
CA LEU A 297 -29.97 -6.20 -11.20
C LEU A 297 -29.25 -4.94 -11.66
N THR A 298 -29.76 -3.77 -11.30
CA THR A 298 -29.19 -2.45 -11.62
C THR A 298 -29.40 -1.53 -10.44
#